data_AF-X0W332-F1
#
_entry.id   AF-X0W332-F1
#
_cell.length_a   1.000
_cell.length_b   1.000
_cell.length_c   1.000
_cell.angle_alpha   90.00
_cell.angle_beta   90.00
_cell.angle_gamma   90.00
#
_symmetry.space_group_name_H-M   'P 1'
#
loop_
_entity.id
_entity.type
_entity.pdbx_description
1 polymer ?
#
loop_
_entity_poly.entity_id
_entity_poly.type
_entity_poly.pdbx_seq_one_letter_code
_entity_poly.pdbx_strand_id
1 'polypeptide(L)'
;MCSGRVNPLFVLKALSVGADGVLILGCHPGDCHYIEGNYKILRRIPLLKKMLKQLGIEEERVRLEWVSASEGSKFAEVANNFTQTIKDLGPSSLGPFNQNSQEAKHG
;
A
#
# COMPACT_ATOMS: atom_id res chain seq x y z
N MET A 1 -4.96 -14.11 -12.38
CA MET A 1 -4.45 -13.39 -11.18
C MET A 1 -5.25 -12.10 -10.99
N CYS A 2 -5.61 -11.70 -9.77
CA CYS A 2 -6.57 -10.60 -9.49
C CYS A 2 -6.16 -9.79 -8.25
N SER A 3 -6.49 -8.49 -8.20
CA SER A 3 -6.32 -7.64 -7.01
C SER A 3 -7.10 -8.16 -5.80
N GLY A 4 -8.20 -8.89 -6.00
CA GLY A 4 -8.95 -9.57 -4.94
C GLY A 4 -8.14 -10.61 -4.14
N ARG A 5 -7.02 -11.09 -4.70
CA ARG A 5 -6.10 -12.02 -4.01
C ARG A 5 -5.20 -11.32 -2.99
N VAL A 6 -5.05 -10.00 -3.08
CA VAL A 6 -4.24 -9.22 -2.14
C VAL A 6 -4.91 -9.28 -0.75
N ASN A 7 -4.23 -9.95 0.16
CA ASN A 7 -4.60 -10.02 1.57
C ASN A 7 -3.90 -8.88 2.32
N PRO A 8 -4.56 -8.15 3.23
CA PRO A 8 -3.92 -7.12 4.07
C PRO A 8 -2.62 -7.58 4.75
N LEU A 9 -2.50 -8.85 5.11
CA LEU A 9 -1.28 -9.42 5.69
C LEU A 9 -0.07 -9.32 4.75
N PHE A 10 -0.27 -9.35 3.43
CA PHE A 10 0.82 -9.15 2.47
C PHE A 10 1.34 -7.70 2.50
N VAL A 11 0.43 -6.74 2.68
CA VAL A 11 0.77 -5.31 2.79
C VAL A 11 1.55 -5.07 4.09
N LEU A 12 1.04 -5.59 5.20
CA LEU A 12 1.72 -5.49 6.50
C LEU A 12 3.10 -6.15 6.47
N LYS A 13 3.22 -7.33 5.87
CA LYS A 13 4.50 -8.02 5.73
C LYS A 13 5.48 -7.21 4.89
N ALA A 14 5.03 -6.60 3.78
CA ALA A 14 5.88 -5.76 2.95
C ALA A 14 6.44 -4.57 3.75
N LEU A 15 5.57 -3.85 4.47
CA LEU A 15 6.01 -2.74 5.34
C LEU A 15 6.96 -3.22 6.44
N SER A 16 6.66 -4.35 7.09
CA SER A 16 7.47 -4.88 8.20
C SER A 16 8.85 -5.38 7.77
N VAL A 17 9.08 -5.64 6.48
CA VAL A 17 10.41 -6.05 5.96
C VAL A 17 11.16 -4.90 5.30
N GLY A 18 10.66 -3.66 5.44
CA GLY A 18 11.37 -2.45 5.02
C GLY A 18 10.84 -1.77 3.77
N ALA A 19 9.64 -2.11 3.27
CA ALA A 19 9.01 -1.30 2.24
C ALA A 19 8.53 0.04 2.82
N ASP A 20 8.87 1.15 2.16
CA ASP A 20 8.42 2.50 2.58
C ASP A 20 6.97 2.79 2.19
N GLY A 21 6.45 2.06 1.19
CA GLY A 21 5.07 2.10 0.77
C GLY A 21 4.68 0.91 -0.11
N VAL A 22 3.37 0.66 -0.22
CA VAL A 22 2.77 -0.42 -1.00
C VAL A 22 1.69 0.13 -1.91
N LEU A 23 1.91 0.02 -3.23
CA LEU A 23 0.93 0.34 -4.27
C LEU A 23 0.23 -0.93 -4.74
N ILE A 24 -1.11 -0.91 -4.74
CA ILE A 24 -1.96 -2.00 -5.19
C ILE A 24 -2.74 -1.50 -6.40
N LEU A 25 -2.66 -2.24 -7.50
CA LEU A 25 -3.37 -1.91 -8.74
C LEU A 25 -4.41 -2.98 -9.05
N GLY A 26 -5.56 -2.56 -9.59
CA GLY A 26 -6.61 -3.48 -10.04
C GLY A 26 -7.40 -2.91 -11.21
N CYS A 27 -8.23 -3.77 -11.81
CA CYS A 27 -9.23 -3.35 -12.79
C CYS A 27 -10.23 -2.36 -12.15
N HIS A 28 -10.78 -1.47 -12.97
CA HIS A 28 -11.90 -0.61 -12.56
C HIS A 28 -13.06 -1.41 -11.96
N PRO A 29 -13.72 -0.90 -10.91
CA PRO A 29 -14.99 -1.46 -10.44
C PRO A 29 -15.98 -1.61 -11.62
N GLY A 30 -16.55 -2.79 -11.78
CA GLY A 30 -17.38 -3.15 -12.95
C GLY A 30 -16.63 -3.92 -14.05
N ASP A 31 -15.33 -3.69 -14.20
CA ASP A 31 -14.49 -4.30 -15.25
C ASP A 31 -13.60 -5.44 -14.74
N CYS A 32 -13.93 -6.01 -13.58
CA CYS A 32 -13.13 -7.08 -13.02
C CYS A 32 -13.23 -8.32 -13.90
N HIS A 33 -12.08 -8.83 -14.37
CA HIS A 33 -12.03 -10.11 -15.10
C HIS A 33 -12.61 -11.29 -14.29
N TYR A 34 -12.54 -11.20 -12.96
CA TYR A 34 -13.10 -12.20 -12.04
C TYR A 34 -14.39 -11.71 -11.38
N ILE A 35 -15.16 -10.89 -12.11
CA ILE A 35 -16.49 -10.35 -11.80
C ILE A 35 -16.47 -9.36 -10.63
N GLU A 36 -15.99 -9.78 -9.46
CA GLU A 36 -16.15 -9.05 -8.21
C GLU A 36 -14.92 -9.10 -7.30
N GLY A 37 -13.80 -9.65 -7.80
CA GLY A 37 -12.54 -9.72 -7.05
C GLY A 37 -12.04 -8.36 -6.56
N ASN A 38 -12.15 -7.31 -7.37
CA ASN A 38 -11.72 -5.96 -7.00
C ASN A 38 -12.60 -5.29 -5.92
N TYR A 39 -13.90 -5.63 -5.83
CA TYR A 39 -14.75 -5.15 -4.73
C TYR A 39 -14.29 -5.67 -3.36
N LYS A 40 -13.67 -6.86 -3.30
CA LYS A 40 -13.10 -7.39 -2.06
C LYS A 40 -11.95 -6.52 -1.56
N ILE A 41 -11.03 -6.12 -2.45
CA ILE A 41 -9.91 -5.25 -2.06
C ILE A 41 -10.37 -3.82 -1.76
N LEU A 42 -11.36 -3.30 -2.50
CA LEU A 42 -12.00 -2.00 -2.25
C LEU A 42 -12.54 -1.88 -0.81
N ARG A 43 -13.06 -2.97 -0.23
CA ARG A 43 -13.53 -2.99 1.17
C ARG A 43 -12.40 -3.18 2.20
N ARG A 44 -11.35 -3.94 1.85
CA ARG A 44 -10.24 -4.29 2.75
C ARG A 44 -9.29 -3.12 3.01
N ILE A 45 -8.92 -2.36 1.97
CA ILE A 45 -7.89 -1.32 2.07
C ILE A 45 -8.29 -0.15 2.99
N PRO A 46 -9.54 0.36 2.97
CA PRO A 46 -9.95 1.39 3.93
C PRO A 46 -9.84 0.94 5.39
N LEU A 47 -10.15 -0.32 5.69
CA LEU A 47 -10.00 -0.88 7.05
C LEU A 47 -8.53 -1.00 7.45
N LEU A 48 -7.68 -1.47 6.53
CA LEU A 48 -6.24 -1.52 6.74
C LEU A 48 -5.66 -0.12 7.02
N LYS A 49 -6.03 0.89 6.24
CA LYS A 49 -5.59 2.28 6.44
C LYS A 49 -5.97 2.82 7.82
N LYS A 50 -7.21 2.60 8.26
CA LYS A 50 -7.65 2.98 9.62
C LYS A 50 -6.79 2.31 10.70
N MET A 51 -6.50 1.02 10.55
CA MET A 51 -5.64 0.29 11.48
C MET A 51 -4.20 0.82 11.48
N LEU A 52 -3.62 1.11 10.31
CA LEU A 52 -2.29 1.70 10.20
C LEU A 52 -2.21 3.04 10.93
N LYS A 53 -3.20 3.91 10.71
CA LYS A 53 -3.31 5.19 11.40
C LYS A 53 -3.37 5.04 12.92
N GLN A 54 -4.12 4.05 13.42
CA GLN A 54 -4.20 3.75 14.86
C GLN A 54 -2.86 3.26 15.44
N LEU A 55 -2.02 2.65 14.61
CA LEU A 55 -0.67 2.21 14.97
C LEU A 55 0.40 3.31 14.77
N GLY A 56 -0.01 4.54 14.44
CA GLY A 56 0.92 5.65 14.18
C GLY A 56 1.66 5.56 12.85
N ILE A 57 1.15 4.76 11.91
CA ILE A 57 1.71 4.58 10.56
C ILE A 57 0.90 5.44 9.60
N GLU A 58 1.59 6.21 8.76
CA GLU A 58 0.98 7.09 7.77
C GLU A 58 0.17 6.28 6.75
N GLU A 59 -1.13 6.57 6.64
CA GLU A 59 -2.05 5.81 5.80
C GLU A 59 -1.75 5.96 4.30
N GLU A 60 -1.04 7.03 3.94
CA GLU A 60 -0.52 7.36 2.62
C GLU A 60 0.53 6.35 2.14
N ARG A 61 1.16 5.58 3.05
CA ARG A 61 2.09 4.50 2.70
C ARG A 61 1.40 3.32 2.01
N VAL A 62 0.07 3.25 2.00
CA VAL A 62 -0.67 2.24 1.25
C VAL A 62 -1.62 2.91 0.26
N ARG A 63 -1.56 2.54 -1.01
CA ARG A 63 -2.46 3.09 -2.04
C ARG A 63 -3.10 1.98 -2.86
N LEU A 64 -4.39 2.11 -3.12
CA LEU A 64 -5.15 1.27 -4.04
C LEU A 64 -5.59 2.16 -5.20
N GLU A 65 -5.24 1.77 -6.43
CA GLU A 65 -5.62 2.50 -7.65
C GLU A 65 -6.22 1.56 -8.70
N TRP A 66 -7.03 2.15 -9.57
CA TRP A 66 -7.75 1.45 -10.63
C TRP A 66 -7.17 1.83 -11.99
N VAL A 67 -6.51 0.88 -12.64
CA VAL A 67 -5.80 1.08 -13.90
C VAL A 67 -6.08 -0.11 -14.82
N SER A 68 -6.64 0.17 -15.99
CA SER A 68 -6.92 -0.81 -17.04
C SER A 68 -5.65 -1.17 -17.82
N ALA A 69 -5.71 -2.23 -18.63
CA ALA A 69 -4.58 -2.65 -19.45
C ALA A 69 -4.18 -1.63 -20.54
N SER A 70 -5.11 -0.75 -20.96
CA SER A 70 -4.85 0.27 -21.98
C SER A 70 -4.44 1.63 -21.39
N GLU A 71 -4.44 1.77 -20.06
CA GLU A 71 -4.19 3.03 -19.36
C GLU A 71 -2.69 3.22 -18.99
N GLY A 72 -1.78 3.02 -19.95
CA GLY A 72 -0.33 3.10 -19.72
C GLY A 72 0.14 4.46 -19.18
N SER A 73 -0.37 5.57 -19.74
CA SER A 73 -0.02 6.93 -19.27
C SER A 73 -0.46 7.17 -17.82
N LYS A 74 -1.65 6.68 -17.46
CA LYS A 74 -2.19 6.78 -16.09
C LYS A 74 -1.40 5.91 -15.12
N PHE A 75 -0.98 4.70 -15.52
CA PHE A 75 -0.08 3.89 -14.71
C PHE A 75 1.20 4.67 -14.35
N ALA A 76 1.82 5.31 -15.35
CA ALA A 76 3.04 6.09 -15.14
C ALA A 76 2.78 7.27 -14.19
N GLU A 77 1.69 7.99 -14.37
CA GLU A 77 1.28 9.09 -13.49
C GLU A 77 1.06 8.62 -12.04
N VAL A 78 0.32 7.53 -11.85
CA VAL A 78 0.04 6.94 -10.53
C VAL A 78 1.33 6.50 -9.84
N ALA A 79 2.21 5.80 -10.55
CA ALA A 79 3.47 5.30 -10.00
C ALA A 79 4.39 6.46 -9.61
N ASN A 80 4.50 7.49 -10.46
CA ASN A 80 5.30 8.68 -10.17
C ASN A 80 4.75 9.48 -8.98
N ASN A 81 3.45 9.74 -8.94
CA ASN A 81 2.81 10.42 -7.83
C ASN A 81 2.96 9.65 -6.51
N PHE A 82 2.74 8.33 -6.53
CA PHE A 82 2.92 7.53 -5.33
C PHE A 82 4.38 7.53 -4.86
N THR A 83 5.33 7.42 -5.79
CA THR A 83 6.76 7.51 -5.48
C THR A 83 7.10 8.86 -4.83
N GLN A 84 6.55 9.97 -5.35
CA GLN A 84 6.77 11.29 -4.76
C GLN A 84 6.17 11.37 -3.35
N THR A 85 4.94 10.88 -3.15
CA THR A 85 4.32 10.81 -1.81
C THR A 85 5.23 10.06 -0.81
N ILE A 86 5.79 8.91 -1.21
CA ILE A 86 6.67 8.13 -0.32
C ILE A 86 7.99 8.86 -0.05
N LYS A 87 8.57 9.56 -1.04
CA LYS A 87 9.75 10.39 -0.83
C LYS A 87 9.49 11.53 0.16
N ASP A 88 8.34 12.19 0.06
CA ASP A 88 7.96 13.30 0.94
C ASP A 88 7.73 12.83 2.39
N LEU A 89 7.20 11.62 2.57
CA LEU A 89 7.05 10.98 3.90
C LEU A 89 8.38 10.49 4.48
N GLY A 90 9.39 10.28 3.64
CA GLY A 90 10.66 9.67 4.04
C GLY A 90 10.53 8.18 4.43
N PRO A 91 11.65 7.58 4.89
CA PRO A 91 11.73 6.17 5.21
C PRO A 91 10.72 5.73 6.27
N SER A 92 10.15 4.53 6.12
CA SER A 92 9.22 3.95 7.10
C SER A 92 9.98 3.47 8.34
N SER A 93 9.43 3.75 9.52
CA SER A 93 9.97 3.30 10.81
C SER A 93 9.65 1.83 11.15
N LEU A 94 8.78 1.16 10.39
CA LEU A 94 8.34 -0.22 10.67
C LEU A 94 9.37 -1.29 10.32
N GLY A 95 10.23 -1.01 9.34
CA GLY A 95 11.21 -1.96 8.83
C GLY A 95 12.36 -2.23 9.82
N PRO A 96 13.06 -3.37 9.67
CA PRO A 96 14.14 -3.78 10.58
C PRO A 96 15.31 -2.78 10.62
N PHE A 97 15.46 -1.91 9.62
CA PHE A 97 16.52 -0.91 9.57
C PHE A 97 16.31 0.30 10.50
N ASN A 98 15.09 0.53 11.03
CA ASN A 98 14.78 1.75 11.79
C ASN A 98 14.41 1.51 13.27
N GLN A 99 14.29 0.26 13.72
CA GLN A 99 14.01 -0.06 15.12
C GLN A 99 15.21 0.16 16.06
N ASN A 100 16.43 0.29 15.52
CA ASN A 100 17.67 0.45 16.29
C ASN A 100 17.88 1.85 16.91
N SER A 101 16.95 2.79 16.76
CA SER A 101 17.13 4.17 17.27
C SER A 101 16.43 4.45 18.61
N GLN A 102 15.56 3.56 19.10
CA GLN A 102 14.86 3.74 20.39
C GLN A 102 15.36 2.83 21.52
N GLU A 103 15.95 1.67 21.22
CA GLU A 103 16.52 0.78 22.25
C GLU A 103 17.84 1.30 22.86
N ALA A 104 18.52 2.24 22.20
CA ALA A 104 19.80 2.79 22.65
C ALA A 104 19.71 3.83 23.80
N LYS A 105 18.52 4.09 24.37
CA LYS A 105 18.32 5.12 25.42
C LYS A 105 17.92 4.58 26.80
N HIS A 106 17.76 3.27 26.96
CA HIS A 106 17.39 2.65 28.26
C HIS A 106 18.16 1.35 28.56
N GLY A 107 19.36 1.20 27.98
CA GLY A 107 20.32 0.15 28.34
C GLY A 107 21.51 0.72 29.09
#